data_AF-A0A1F9A9V4-F1
#
_entry.id   AF-A0A1F9A9V4-F1
#
_cell.length_a   1.000
_cell.length_b   1.000
_cell.length_c   1.000
_cell.angle_alpha   90.00
_cell.angle_beta   90.00
_cell.angle_gamma   90.00
#
_symmetry.space_group_name_H-M   'P 1'
#
loop_
_entity.id
_entity.type
_entity.pdbx_description
1 polymer ?
#
loop_
_entity_poly.entity_id
_entity_poly.type
_entity_poly.pdbx_seq_one_letter_code
_entity_poly.pdbx_strand_id
1 'polypeptide(L)' 'MAEAKKAVSKSSQEGLKDGWTRATFILRKDHLEKIKSLAYWDRKQVKEVMDEALRDYLRCKRIKPMRNK' A
#
# COMPACT_ATOMS: atom_id res chain seq x y z
N MET A 1 -8.09 2.32 -29.13
CA MET A 1 -8.21 1.31 -28.05
C MET A 1 -8.63 2.06 -26.80
N ALA A 2 -9.91 1.95 -26.42
CA ALA A 2 -10.51 2.78 -25.38
C ALA A 2 -10.15 2.25 -23.98
N GLU A 3 -9.39 3.05 -23.22
CA GLU A 3 -9.04 2.79 -21.83
C GLU A 3 -10.25 3.09 -20.94
N ALA A 4 -10.78 2.05 -20.30
CA ALA A 4 -11.91 2.19 -19.38
C ALA A 4 -11.46 2.92 -18.11
N LYS A 5 -11.60 4.25 -18.10
CA LYS A 5 -11.52 5.08 -16.88
C LYS A 5 -12.62 4.65 -15.91
N LYS A 6 -12.28 3.73 -15.02
CA LYS A 6 -13.15 3.33 -13.92
C LYS A 6 -13.18 4.49 -12.93
N ALA A 7 -14.17 5.37 -13.07
CA ALA A 7 -14.48 6.42 -12.12
C ALA A 7 -14.84 5.77 -10.78
N VAL A 8 -13.85 5.61 -9.91
CA VAL A 8 -14.04 5.12 -8.54
C VAL A 8 -14.15 6.35 -7.65
N SER A 9 -15.39 6.82 -7.46
CA SER A 9 -15.74 7.82 -6.45
C SER A 9 -15.73 7.20 -5.04
N LYS A 10 -14.57 6.69 -4.61
CA LYS A 10 -14.38 6.31 -3.21
C LYS A 10 -13.63 7.44 -2.53
N SER A 11 -14.19 7.99 -1.45
CA SER A 11 -13.55 9.03 -0.62
C SER A 11 -12.13 8.67 -0.16
N SER A 12 -11.81 7.38 -0.12
CA SER A 12 -10.48 6.84 0.13
C SER A 12 -9.42 7.18 -0.93
N GLN A 13 -9.83 7.73 -2.08
CA GLN A 13 -8.97 8.15 -3.20
C GLN A 13 -8.93 9.67 -3.40
N GLU A 14 -9.77 10.43 -2.70
CA GLU A 14 -9.79 11.90 -2.81
C GLU A 14 -8.46 12.50 -2.32
N GLY A 15 -7.78 13.22 -3.23
CA GLY A 15 -6.49 13.87 -2.95
C GLY A 15 -5.27 12.94 -2.96
N LEU A 16 -5.40 11.69 -3.41
CA LEU A 16 -4.25 10.81 -3.64
C LEU A 16 -3.80 10.82 -5.10
N LYS A 17 -2.52 10.50 -5.32
CA LYS A 17 -1.99 10.22 -6.66
C LYS A 17 -2.65 8.96 -7.23
N ASP A 18 -2.72 8.90 -8.56
CA ASP A 18 -3.25 7.73 -9.27
C ASP A 18 -2.53 6.44 -8.82
N GLY A 19 -3.30 5.36 -8.63
CA GLY A 19 -2.81 4.07 -8.13
C GLY A 19 -2.65 3.94 -6.60
N TRP A 20 -2.82 5.02 -5.82
CA TRP A 20 -2.75 4.95 -4.36
C TRP A 20 -4.13 4.81 -3.71
N THR A 21 -4.18 4.14 -2.55
CA THR A 21 -5.39 3.99 -1.75
C THR A 21 -5.08 4.09 -0.26
N ARG A 22 -6.00 4.67 0.52
CA ARG A 22 -5.92 4.63 1.98
C ARG A 22 -6.59 3.35 2.48
N ALA A 23 -5.84 2.56 3.22
CA ALA A 23 -6.35 1.39 3.94
C ALA A 23 -5.85 1.42 5.39
N THR A 24 -6.74 1.11 6.33
CA THR A 24 -6.41 1.00 7.75
C THR A 24 -6.14 -0.46 8.06
N PHE A 25 -4.95 -0.76 8.56
CA PHE A 25 -4.56 -2.11 8.96
C PHE A 25 -4.31 -2.17 10.46
N ILE A 26 -4.62 -3.31 11.07
CA ILE A 26 -4.20 -3.63 12.43
C ILE A 26 -2.85 -4.35 12.33
N LEU A 27 -1.82 -3.83 12.99
CA LEU A 27 -0.47 -4.38 12.99
C LEU A 27 0.08 -4.54 14.41
N ARG A 28 1.06 -5.43 14.59
CA ARG A 28 1.74 -5.59 15.88
C ARG A 28 2.52 -4.31 16.23
N LYS A 29 2.48 -3.92 17.51
CA LYS A 29 3.11 -2.69 18.01
C LYS A 29 4.62 -2.65 17.74
N ASP A 30 5.31 -3.76 17.95
CA ASP A 30 6.76 -3.87 17.73
C ASP A 30 7.15 -3.70 16.25
N HIS A 31 6.29 -4.10 15.32
CA HIS A 31 6.52 -3.85 13.89
C HIS A 31 6.40 -2.36 13.58
N LEU A 32 5.40 -1.68 14.14
CA LEU A 32 5.23 -0.24 13.94
C LEU A 32 6.44 0.55 14.44
N GLU A 33 6.98 0.19 15.60
CA GLU A 33 8.18 0.83 16.16
C GLU A 33 9.39 0.64 15.26
N LYS A 34 9.64 -0.60 14.79
CA LYS A 34 10.73 -0.89 13.85
C LYS A 34 10.60 -0.11 12.54
N ILE A 35 9.39 -0.04 11.97
CA ILE A 35 9.13 0.69 10.72
C ILE A 35 9.38 2.19 10.92
N LYS A 36 8.96 2.76 12.06
CA LYS A 36 9.23 4.17 12.39
C LYS A 36 10.72 4.44 12.52
N SER A 37 11.45 3.57 13.21
CA SER A 37 12.92 3.69 13.33
C SER A 37 13.59 3.60 11.96
N LEU A 38 13.22 2.62 11.14
CA LEU A 38 13.78 2.46 9.79
C LEU A 38 13.50 3.69 8.92
N ALA A 39 12.26 4.17 8.92
CA ALA A 39 11.87 5.38 8.19
C ALA A 39 12.68 6.61 8.63
N TYR A 40 12.94 6.75 9.93
CA TYR A 40 13.73 7.85 10.47
C TYR A 40 15.19 7.80 9.99
N TRP A 41 15.85 6.65 10.13
CA TRP A 41 17.26 6.48 9.76
C TRP A 41 17.48 6.58 8.25
N ASP A 42 16.57 6.01 7.46
CA ASP A 42 16.65 6.06 5.99
C ASP A 42 16.12 7.38 5.40
N ARG A 43 15.66 8.31 6.23
CA ARG A 43 15.04 9.59 5.83
C ARG A 43 13.86 9.39 4.86
N LYS A 44 13.13 8.29 5.03
CA LYS A 44 11.96 7.90 4.24
C LYS A 44 10.67 8.15 4.99
N GLN A 45 9.56 8.22 4.27
CA GLN A 45 8.25 8.20 4.90
C GLN A 45 7.85 6.77 5.28
N VAL A 46 7.09 6.61 6.37
CA VAL A 46 6.55 5.31 6.79
C VAL A 46 5.78 4.62 5.67
N LYS A 47 5.06 5.37 4.83
CA LYS A 47 4.32 4.82 3.68
C LYS A 47 5.24 4.22 2.61
N GLU A 48 6.44 4.76 2.43
CA GLU A 48 7.43 4.28 1.46
C GLU A 48 8.07 2.99 1.97
N VAL A 49 8.50 2.99 3.24
CA VAL A 49 9.03 1.78 3.89
C VAL A 49 7.99 0.64 3.87
N MET A 50 6.72 0.96 4.10
CA MET A 50 5.63 -0.01 4.01
C MET A 50 5.40 -0.52 2.59
N ASP A 51 5.41 0.37 1.58
CA ASP A 51 5.26 -0.01 0.18
C ASP A 51 6.40 -0.92 -0.28
N GLU A 52 7.65 -0.56 0.05
CA GLU A 52 8.84 -1.37 -0.24
C GLU A 52 8.74 -2.77 0.39
N ALA A 53 8.40 -2.84 1.69
CA ALA A 53 8.24 -4.11 2.39
C ALA A 53 7.13 -4.99 1.80
N LEU A 54 5.97 -4.39 1.46
CA LEU A 54 4.86 -5.10 0.83
C LEU A 54 5.23 -5.56 -0.59
N ARG A 55 5.88 -4.70 -1.37
CA ARG A 55 6.34 -5.02 -2.73
C ARG A 55 7.30 -6.21 -2.72
N ASP A 56 8.26 -6.19 -1.80
CA ASP A 56 9.23 -7.28 -1.64
C ASP A 56 8.55 -8.58 -1.17
N TYR A 57 7.62 -8.47 -0.21
CA TYR A 57 6.88 -9.62 0.30
C TYR A 57 5.98 -10.27 -0.76
N LEU A 58 5.37 -9.46 -1.63
CA LEU A 58 4.44 -9.92 -2.68
C LEU A 58 5.16 -10.38 -3.94
N ARG A 59 6.36 -9.88 -4.25
CA ARG A 59 7.13 -10.23 -5.47
C ARG A 59 7.29 -11.73 -5.67
N CYS A 60 7.54 -12.48 -4.60
CA CYS A 60 7.81 -13.91 -4.68
C CYS A 60 6.57 -14.79 -4.48
N LYS A 61 5.37 -14.20 -4.39
CA LYS A 61 4.14 -14.96 -4.12
C LYS A 61 3.26 -15.04 -5.35
N ARG A 62 2.81 -16.26 -5.67
CA ARG A 62 1.79 -16.47 -6.69
C ARG A 62 0.41 -16.11 -6.12
N ILE A 63 0.01 -14.85 -6.29
CA ILE A 63 -1.29 -14.34 -5.86
C ILE A 63 -2.33 -14.83 -6.86
N LYS A 64 -3.27 -15.66 -6.39
CA LYS A 64 -4.46 -15.99 -7.20
C LYS A 64 -5.46 -14.85 -7.07
N PRO A 65 -6.05 -14.34 -8.16
CA PRO A 65 -7.07 -13.31 -8.06
C PRO A 65 -8.23 -13.86 -7.23
N MET A 66 -8.71 -13.05 -6.29
CA MET A 66 -9.93 -13.37 -5.56
C MET A 66 -11.06 -13.46 -6.60
N ARG A 67 -11.80 -14.57 -6.61
CA ARG A 67 -12.94 -14.75 -7.51
C ARG A 67 -13.93 -13.62 -7.23
N ASN A 68 -13.99 -12.64 -8.13
CA ASN A 68 -15.05 -11.62 -8.08
C ASN A 68 -16.38 -12.36 -8.14
N LYS A 69 -17.23 -12.10 -7.15
CA LYS A 69 -18.63 -12.53 -7.14
C LYS A 69 -19.46 -11.48 -7.84
#